data_AF-A0AAN4KMR4-F1
#
_entry.id   AF-A0AAN4KMR4-F1
#
_cell.length_a   1.000
_cell.length_b   1.000
_cell.length_c   1.000
_cell.angle_alpha   90.00
_cell.angle_beta   90.00
_cell.angle_gamma   90.00
#
_symmetry.space_group_name_H-M   'P 1'
#
loop_
_entity.id
_entity.type
_entity.pdbx_description
1 polymer ?
#
loop_
_entity_poly.entity_id
_entity_poly.type
_entity_poly.pdbx_seq_one_letter_code
_entity_poly.pdbx_strand_id
1 'polypeptide(L)'
;MDELAEINNLNIDSPNKQQRLVKEKLIRIFETEPNSQVNRVFIAHDYSFHNSIQSLGFLDTVILKPKGLGFGYEFVGLISLDQFIKWTNETPSD
;
A
#
# COMPACT_ATOMS: atom_id res chain seq x y z
N MET A 1 13.76 0.07 -5.24
CA MET A 1 12.94 -0.13 -4.03
C MET A 1 12.98 1.10 -3.14
N ASP A 2 14.00 1.95 -3.28
CA ASP A 2 14.09 3.31 -2.73
C ASP A 2 12.84 4.17 -2.97
N GLU A 3 12.10 3.90 -4.04
CA GLU A 3 10.87 4.63 -4.38
C GLU A 3 9.79 4.57 -3.29
N LEU A 4 9.74 3.51 -2.46
CA LEU A 4 8.76 3.39 -1.36
C LEU A 4 8.97 4.41 -0.25
N ALA A 5 10.21 4.90 -0.05
CA ALA A 5 10.47 6.00 0.87
C ALA A 5 9.81 7.31 0.37
N GLU A 6 9.58 7.40 -0.93
CA GLU A 6 9.04 8.56 -1.63
C GLU A 6 7.55 8.37 -2.00
N ILE A 7 6.83 7.50 -1.27
CA ILE A 7 5.43 7.15 -1.55
C ILE A 7 4.51 8.38 -1.58
N ASN A 8 4.86 9.42 -0.82
CA ASN A 8 4.14 10.70 -0.79
C ASN A 8 4.11 11.44 -2.14
N ASN A 9 4.99 11.10 -3.10
CA ASN A 9 4.90 11.63 -4.46
C ASN A 9 3.59 11.26 -5.18
N LEU A 10 2.88 10.21 -4.72
CA LEU A 10 1.56 9.86 -5.24
C LEU A 10 0.51 10.97 -5.02
N ASN A 11 0.67 11.78 -3.96
CA ASN A 11 -0.22 12.90 -3.62
C ASN A 11 0.00 14.16 -4.46
N ILE A 12 1.06 14.21 -5.28
CA ILE A 12 1.40 15.41 -6.04
C ILE A 12 0.59 15.45 -7.33
N ASP A 13 -0.27 16.46 -7.46
CA ASP A 13 -1.13 16.66 -8.63
C ASP A 13 -0.35 17.14 -9.87
N SER A 14 0.66 17.99 -9.67
CA SER A 14 1.51 18.56 -10.74
C SER A 14 2.98 18.22 -10.52
N PRO A 15 3.39 16.94 -10.72
CA PRO A 15 4.75 16.51 -10.45
C PRO A 15 5.73 17.04 -11.50
N ASN A 16 6.94 17.40 -11.06
CA ASN A 16 8.05 17.63 -11.97
C ASN A 16 8.49 16.30 -12.64
N LYS A 17 9.43 16.36 -13.59
CA LYS A 17 9.88 15.18 -14.34
C LYS A 17 10.35 14.02 -13.45
N GLN A 18 11.11 14.30 -12.39
CA GLN A 18 11.62 13.26 -11.50
C GLN A 18 10.50 12.67 -10.63
N GLN A 19 9.66 13.52 -10.04
CA GLN A 19 8.50 13.09 -9.26
C GLN A 19 7.55 12.24 -10.10
N ARG A 20 7.35 12.59 -11.38
CA ARG A 20 6.52 11.80 -12.29
C ARG A 20 7.09 10.40 -12.50
N LEU A 21 8.40 10.28 -12.71
CA LEU A 21 9.06 8.97 -12.85
C LEU A 21 8.92 8.12 -11.58
N VAL A 22 9.04 8.72 -10.40
CA VAL A 22 8.82 8.02 -9.13
C VAL A 22 7.37 7.57 -8.98
N LYS A 23 6.41 8.46 -9.29
CA LYS A 23 4.97 8.17 -9.27
C LYS A 23 4.62 6.99 -10.19
N GLU A 24 5.10 7.01 -11.44
CA GLU A 24 4.91 5.94 -12.42
C GLU A 24 5.51 4.61 -11.92
N LYS A 25 6.71 4.63 -11.34
CA LYS A 25 7.33 3.43 -10.76
C LYS A 25 6.55 2.87 -9.58
N LEU A 26 6.08 3.73 -8.67
CA LEU A 26 5.26 3.33 -7.52
C LEU A 26 3.96 2.68 -7.96
N ILE A 27 3.24 3.30 -8.89
CA ILE A 27 2.01 2.72 -9.47
C ILE A 27 2.31 1.35 -10.06
N ARG A 28 3.38 1.22 -10.86
CA ARG A 28 3.78 -0.05 -11.46
C ARG A 28 4.10 -1.13 -10.42
N ILE A 29 4.70 -0.77 -9.29
CA ILE A 29 4.98 -1.70 -8.18
C ILE A 29 3.67 -2.28 -7.63
N PHE A 30 2.63 -1.45 -7.45
CA PHE A 30 1.33 -1.87 -6.93
C PHE A 30 0.47 -2.60 -7.97
N GLU A 31 0.68 -2.36 -9.25
CA GLU A 31 0.05 -3.11 -10.36
C GLU A 31 0.68 -4.49 -10.59
N THR A 32 1.91 -4.70 -10.12
CA THR A 32 2.63 -5.96 -10.36
C THR A 32 2.08 -7.05 -9.46
N GLU A 33 1.40 -8.03 -10.07
CA GLU A 33 0.95 -9.24 -9.38
C GLU A 33 2.14 -9.96 -8.72
N PRO A 34 2.04 -10.34 -7.43
CA PRO A 34 3.00 -11.24 -6.81
C PRO A 34 2.89 -12.63 -7.43
N ASN A 35 3.85 -13.51 -7.11
CA ASN A 35 3.69 -14.93 -7.44
C ASN A 35 2.39 -15.46 -6.82
N SER A 36 1.65 -16.28 -7.56
CA SER A 36 0.29 -16.75 -7.19
C SER A 36 0.20 -17.49 -5.86
N GLN A 37 1.32 -17.93 -5.27
CA GLN A 37 1.37 -18.63 -4.00
C GLN A 37 1.69 -17.73 -2.79
N VAL A 38 1.99 -16.45 -3.00
CA VAL A 38 2.47 -15.56 -1.94
C VAL A 38 1.88 -14.16 -2.03
N ASN A 39 1.78 -13.49 -0.88
CA ASN A 39 1.53 -12.05 -0.83
C ASN A 39 2.86 -11.29 -0.91
N ARG A 40 2.83 -10.07 -1.46
CA ARG A 40 3.95 -9.12 -1.36
C ARG A 40 3.62 -8.09 -0.30
N VAL A 41 4.55 -7.88 0.63
CA VAL A 41 4.43 -6.88 1.70
C VAL A 41 5.38 -5.72 1.40
N PHE A 42 4.89 -4.50 1.60
CA PHE A 42 5.67 -3.28 1.50
C PHE A 42 5.65 -2.56 2.85
N ILE A 43 6.77 -1.96 3.22
CA ILE A 43 6.89 -1.07 4.38
C ILE A 43 7.24 0.30 3.84
N ALA A 44 6.39 1.30 4.10
CA ALA A 44 6.49 2.64 3.55
C ALA A 44 5.93 3.68 4.52
N HIS A 45 6.08 4.96 4.17
CA HIS A 45 5.44 6.08 4.86
C HIS A 45 3.95 6.19 4.53
N ASP A 46 3.28 7.18 5.10
CA ASP A 46 1.83 7.35 4.96
C ASP A 46 1.41 7.65 3.52
N TYR A 47 0.38 6.94 3.06
CA TYR A 47 -0.38 7.27 1.86
C TYR A 47 -1.73 6.58 1.96
N SER A 48 -2.82 7.32 1.82
CA SER A 48 -4.15 6.82 2.20
C SER A 48 -4.75 5.79 1.23
N PHE A 49 -4.26 5.70 -0.03
CA PHE A 49 -4.74 4.82 -1.11
C PHE A 49 -6.25 4.88 -1.45
N HIS A 50 -7.08 5.53 -0.65
CA HIS A 50 -8.52 5.66 -0.84
C HIS A 50 -9.03 6.94 -0.17
N ASN A 51 -10.01 7.60 -0.79
CA ASN A 51 -10.55 8.89 -0.33
C ASN A 51 -11.27 8.82 1.03
N SER A 52 -11.69 7.62 1.45
CA SER A 52 -12.31 7.42 2.77
C SER A 52 -11.30 7.35 3.92
N ILE A 53 -10.00 7.31 3.62
CA ILE A 53 -8.94 7.24 4.61
C ILE A 53 -8.26 8.60 4.67
N GLN A 54 -8.41 9.30 5.79
CA GLN A 54 -7.79 10.61 5.97
C GLN A 54 -6.28 10.49 6.25
N SER A 55 -5.88 9.50 7.03
CA SER A 55 -4.49 9.20 7.38
C SER A 55 -4.36 7.74 7.83
N LEU A 56 -3.17 7.17 7.71
CA LEU A 56 -2.85 5.87 8.29
C LEU A 56 -2.29 6.03 9.71
N GLY A 57 -2.75 5.19 10.62
CA GLY A 57 -2.17 5.02 11.95
C GLY A 57 -0.85 4.24 11.93
N PHE A 58 -0.21 4.11 13.08
CA PHE A 58 0.98 3.29 13.22
C PHE A 58 0.68 1.83 12.92
N LEU A 59 1.46 1.23 12.03
CA LEU A 59 1.32 -0.17 11.60
C LEU A 59 -0.04 -0.51 10.96
N ASP A 60 -0.78 0.52 10.52
CA ASP A 60 -1.91 0.31 9.65
C ASP A 60 -1.45 -0.35 8.35
N THR A 61 -2.16 -1.40 7.95
CA THR A 61 -1.83 -2.19 6.76
C THR A 61 -2.94 -2.04 5.73
N VAL A 62 -2.60 -1.41 4.61
CA VAL A 62 -3.49 -1.29 3.45
C VAL A 62 -3.39 -2.54 2.59
N ILE A 63 -4.54 -3.11 2.24
CA ILE A 63 -4.64 -4.27 1.36
C ILE A 63 -5.00 -3.80 -0.04
N LEU A 64 -4.10 -4.08 -0.99
CA LEU A 64 -4.29 -3.78 -2.40
C LEU A 64 -4.41 -5.06 -3.20
N LYS A 65 -5.29 -5.05 -4.21
CA LYS A 65 -5.39 -6.09 -5.22
C LYS A 65 -4.90 -5.53 -6.56
N PRO A 66 -3.75 -6.00 -7.08
CA PRO A 66 -3.30 -5.63 -8.43
C PRO A 66 -4.33 -6.07 -9.48
N LYS A 67 -4.51 -5.27 -10.53
CA LYS A 67 -5.36 -5.62 -11.69
C LYS A 67 -4.55 -6.00 -12.94
N GLY A 68 -3.23 -6.13 -12.78
CA GLY A 68 -2.27 -6.27 -13.86
C GLY A 68 -1.64 -4.94 -14.27
N LEU A 69 -0.51 -5.03 -14.99
CA LEU A 69 0.26 -3.86 -15.44
C LEU A 69 -0.58 -2.95 -16.34
N GLY A 70 -0.62 -1.66 -16.02
CA GLY A 70 -1.40 -0.64 -16.73
C GLY A 70 -2.89 -0.61 -16.40
N PHE A 71 -3.40 -1.51 -15.54
CA PHE A 71 -4.80 -1.57 -15.13
C PHE A 71 -5.04 -1.05 -13.71
N GLY A 72 -4.00 -0.54 -13.05
CA GLY A 72 -4.04 -0.06 -11.68
C GLY A 72 -4.17 -1.18 -10.64
N TYR A 73 -4.62 -0.76 -9.47
CA TYR A 73 -4.88 -1.62 -8.32
C TYR A 73 -6.20 -1.22 -7.67
N GLU A 74 -6.77 -2.11 -6.88
CA GLU A 74 -7.96 -1.88 -6.08
C GLU A 74 -7.60 -1.81 -4.60
N PHE A 75 -8.12 -0.81 -3.90
CA PHE A 75 -8.14 -0.80 -2.44
C PHE A 75 -9.17 -1.82 -1.95
N VAL A 76 -8.73 -2.84 -1.22
CA VAL A 76 -9.59 -3.91 -0.70
C VAL A 76 -9.98 -3.63 0.75
N GLY A 77 -9.07 -3.07 1.54
CA GLY A 77 -9.33 -2.82 2.95
C GLY A 77 -8.12 -2.28 3.70
N LEU A 78 -8.37 -2.01 4.97
CA LEU A 78 -7.40 -1.51 5.95
C LEU A 78 -7.47 -2.41 7.18
N ILE A 79 -6.31 -2.86 7.66
CA ILE A 79 -6.16 -3.57 8.93
C ILE A 79 -5.40 -2.66 9.87
N SER A 80 -6.00 -2.29 11.01
CA SER A 80 -5.32 -1.46 12.01
C SER A 80 -4.46 -2.28 12.97
N LEU A 81 -3.52 -1.61 13.65
CA LEU A 81 -2.76 -2.23 14.75
C LEU A 81 -3.67 -2.86 15.81
N ASP A 82 -4.74 -2.17 16.19
CA ASP A 82 -5.70 -2.67 17.18
C ASP A 82 -6.37 -3.97 16.72
N GLN A 83 -6.66 -4.10 15.43
CA GLN A 83 -7.20 -5.34 14.87
C GLN A 83 -6.18 -6.47 14.93
N PHE A 84 -4.91 -6.21 14.59
CA PHE A 84 -3.85 -7.20 14.76
C PHE A 84 -3.74 -7.68 16.21
N ILE A 85 -3.67 -6.74 17.16
CA ILE A 85 -3.57 -7.05 18.60
C ILE A 85 -4.76 -7.90 19.05
N LYS A 86 -5.97 -7.52 18.63
CA LYS A 86 -7.19 -8.26 18.95
C LYS A 86 -7.12 -9.70 18.45
N TRP A 87 -6.77 -9.92 17.17
CA TRP A 87 -6.69 -11.27 16.60
C TRP A 87 -5.61 -12.13 17.27
N THR A 88 -4.47 -11.55 17.64
CA THR A 88 -3.42 -12.29 18.35
C THR A 88 -3.84 -12.74 19.74
N ASN A 89 -4.71 -11.97 20.41
CA ASN A 89 -5.19 -12.30 21.76
C ASN A 89 -6.41 -13.25 21.75
N GLU A 90 -7.14 -13.33 20.64
CA GLU A 90 -8.29 -14.21 20.45
C GLU A 90 -7.91 -15.61 19.96
N THR A 91 -6.68 -15.79 19.47
CA THR A 91 -6.19 -17.11 19.06
C THR A 91 -5.81 -17.89 20.32
N PRO A 92 -6.45 -19.02 20.66
CA PRO A 92 -6.02 -19.85 21.78
C PRO A 92 -4.56 -20.25 21.54
N SER A 93 -3.73 -20.20 22.58
CA SER A 93 -2.42 -20.81 22.55
C SER A 93 -2.58 -22.29 22.22
N ASP A 94 -2.06 -22.71 21.05
CA ASP A 94 -1.91 -24.12 20.68
C ASP A 94 -1.16 -24.93 21.77
#